data_AF-A0A523KHZ6-F1
#
_entry.id   AF-A0A523KHZ6-F1
#
_cell.length_a   1.000
_cell.length_b   1.000
_cell.length_c   1.000
_cell.angle_alpha   90.00
_cell.angle_beta   90.00
_cell.angle_gamma   90.00
#
_symmetry.space_group_name_H-M   'P 1'
#
loop_
_entity.id
_entity.type
_entity.pdbx_description
1 polymer ?
#
loop_
_entity_poly.entity_id
_entity_poly.type
_entity_poly.pdbx_seq_one_letter_code
_entity_poly.pdbx_strand_id
1 'polypeptide(L)'
;MRVSGNFFAKNADAIVAATVAGLGVSLLPDCNMGTELRQKQLRVVLEDYDAIPATSPVYAVHAHQRHVPPKIRVFIEFLIETFPKARYL
;
A
#
# COMPACT_ATOMS: atom_id res chain seq x y z
N MET A 1 9.93 2.53 -16.48
CA MET A 1 11.23 1.95 -16.07
C MET A 1 11.05 0.46 -15.89
N ARG A 2 11.88 -0.39 -16.51
CA ARG A 2 11.80 -1.85 -16.37
C ARG A 2 12.89 -2.28 -15.40
N VAL A 3 12.49 -2.76 -14.22
CA VAL A 3 13.42 -3.27 -13.20
C VAL A 3 13.68 -4.75 -13.49
N SER A 4 14.94 -5.16 -13.41
CA SER A 4 15.38 -6.56 -13.48
C SER A 4 15.86 -6.97 -12.08
N GLY A 5 15.55 -8.20 -11.65
CA GLY A 5 15.94 -8.70 -10.35
C GLY A 5 15.80 -10.22 -10.24
N ASN A 6 16.10 -10.76 -9.07
CA ASN A 6 16.15 -12.20 -8.80
C ASN A 6 14.77 -12.87 -8.76
N PHE A 7 13.70 -12.08 -8.67
CA PHE A 7 12.32 -12.54 -8.60
C PHE A 7 11.37 -11.50 -9.21
N PHE A 8 10.29 -11.96 -9.84
CA PHE A 8 9.26 -11.10 -10.40
C PHE A 8 7.87 -11.69 -10.14
N ALA A 9 6.97 -10.86 -9.62
CA ALA A 9 5.56 -11.18 -9.48
C ALA A 9 4.71 -9.93 -9.69
N LYS A 10 3.44 -10.13 -10.09
CA LYS A 10 2.44 -9.05 -10.20
C LYS A 10 1.55 -8.94 -8.95
N ASN A 11 1.87 -9.69 -7.91
CA ASN A 11 1.14 -9.73 -6.65
C ASN A 11 2.06 -9.21 -5.53
N ALA A 12 1.57 -8.28 -4.71
CA ALA A 12 2.31 -7.75 -3.59
C ALA A 12 2.63 -8.84 -2.55
N ASP A 13 1.67 -9.71 -2.20
CA ASP A 13 1.88 -10.73 -1.16
C ASP A 13 3.00 -11.70 -1.54
N ALA A 14 3.10 -12.05 -2.83
CA ALA A 14 4.18 -12.89 -3.34
C ALA A 14 5.55 -12.19 -3.25
N ILE A 15 5.59 -10.88 -3.48
CA ILE A 15 6.81 -10.09 -3.31
C ILE A 15 7.19 -10.02 -1.84
N VAL A 16 6.24 -9.77 -0.92
CA VAL A 16 6.49 -9.74 0.53
C VAL A 16 7.04 -11.07 1.02
N ALA A 17 6.42 -12.18 0.63
CA ALA A 17 6.90 -13.52 0.99
C ALA A 17 8.32 -13.78 0.47
N ALA A 18 8.63 -13.37 -0.76
CA ALA A 18 9.99 -13.48 -1.31
C ALA A 18 11.00 -12.62 -0.54
N THR A 19 10.64 -11.40 -0.15
CA THR A 19 11.49 -10.51 0.64
C THR A 19 11.74 -11.08 2.04
N VAL A 20 10.71 -11.59 2.71
CA VAL A 20 10.84 -12.27 4.02
C VAL A 20 11.75 -13.50 3.91
N ALA A 21 11.65 -14.25 2.81
CA ALA A 21 12.52 -15.39 2.53
C ALA A 21 13.97 -14.99 2.15
N GLY A 22 14.29 -13.69 2.10
CA GLY A 22 15.64 -13.19 1.89
C GLY A 22 16.07 -13.12 0.42
N LEU A 23 15.13 -13.12 -0.54
CA LEU A 23 15.46 -13.06 -1.97
C LEU A 23 15.95 -11.67 -2.44
N GLY A 24 15.82 -10.63 -1.60
CA GLY A 24 16.32 -9.28 -1.91
C GLY A 24 15.62 -8.18 -1.12
N VAL A 25 15.56 -6.98 -1.72
CA VAL A 25 14.86 -5.79 -1.21
C VAL A 25 13.67 -5.48 -2.11
N SER A 26 12.53 -5.10 -1.55
CA SER A 26 11.32 -4.72 -2.28
C SER A 26 10.85 -3.31 -1.94
N LEU A 27 10.29 -2.61 -2.93
CA LEU A 27 9.62 -1.32 -2.76
C LEU A 27 8.11 -1.53 -2.95
N LEU A 28 7.36 -1.49 -1.85
CA LEU A 28 5.91 -1.60 -1.81
C LEU A 28 5.35 -0.61 -0.77
N PRO A 29 4.07 -0.23 -0.87
CA PRO A 29 3.39 0.48 0.21
C PRO A 29 3.49 -0.25 1.55
N ASP A 30 3.53 0.51 2.63
CA ASP A 30 3.58 0.03 4.01
C ASP A 30 2.40 -0.88 4.37
N CYS A 31 1.22 -0.62 3.80
CA CYS A 31 0.02 -1.43 4.01
C CYS A 31 0.19 -2.89 3.59
N ASN A 32 1.13 -3.19 2.68
CA ASN A 32 1.43 -4.57 2.26
C ASN A 32 2.36 -5.32 3.23
N MET A 33 3.17 -4.61 4.02
CA MET A 33 4.26 -5.20 4.82
C MET A 33 4.16 -4.87 6.32
N GLY A 34 3.07 -4.22 6.74
CA GLY A 34 2.94 -3.71 8.10
C GLY A 34 3.03 -4.81 9.17
N THR A 35 2.57 -6.03 8.88
CA THR A 35 2.63 -7.16 9.82
C THR A 35 4.06 -7.66 9.99
N GLU A 36 4.75 -7.87 8.89
CA GLU A 36 6.11 -8.41 8.81
C GLU A 36 7.12 -7.42 9.41
N LEU A 37 6.91 -6.11 9.20
CA LEU A 37 7.66 -5.04 9.86
C LEU A 37 7.44 -5.05 11.38
N ARG A 38 6.19 -5.13 11.85
CA ARG A 38 5.88 -5.22 13.29
C ARG A 38 6.48 -6.46 13.95
N GLN A 39 6.49 -7.58 13.24
CA GLN A 39 7.08 -8.83 13.69
C GLN A 39 8.61 -8.90 13.52
N LYS A 40 9.25 -7.83 13.02
CA LYS A 40 10.70 -7.74 12.76
C LYS A 40 11.22 -8.81 11.79
N GLN A 41 10.35 -9.36 10.95
CA GLN A 41 10.75 -10.21 9.83
C GLN A 41 11.32 -9.37 8.69
N LEU A 42 10.84 -8.14 8.55
CA LEU A 42 11.35 -7.13 7.64
C LEU A 42 11.88 -5.93 8.41
N ARG A 43 12.74 -5.16 7.74
CA ARG A 43 13.19 -3.85 8.21
C ARG A 43 13.19 -2.88 7.04
N VAL A 44 12.91 -1.61 7.33
CA VAL A 44 13.05 -0.53 6.34
C VAL A 44 14.53 -0.30 6.07
N VAL A 45 14.86 0.00 4.82
CA VAL A 45 16.19 0.38 4.37
C VAL A 45 16.06 1.63 3.52
N LEU A 46 17.14 2.42 3.42
CA LEU A 46 17.15 3.68 2.66
C LEU A 46 16.13 4.69 3.20
N GLU A 47 16.02 4.82 4.53
CA GLU A 47 15.08 5.73 5.20
C GLU A 47 15.27 7.20 4.80
N ASP A 48 16.47 7.58 4.35
CA ASP A 48 16.76 8.93 3.85
C ASP A 48 16.25 9.19 2.42
N TYR A 49 15.62 8.20 1.77
CA TYR A 49 15.18 8.27 0.39
C TYR A 49 13.66 8.06 0.26
N ASP A 50 12.97 9.12 -0.13
CA ASP A 50 11.55 9.08 -0.49
C ASP A 50 11.34 8.42 -1.86
N ALA A 51 11.31 7.09 -1.88
CA ALA A 51 11.15 6.31 -3.10
C ALA A 51 9.72 6.39 -3.69
N ILE A 52 8.73 6.75 -2.88
CA ILE A 52 7.34 6.94 -3.29
C ILE A 52 6.97 8.41 -3.04
N PRO A 53 6.41 9.12 -4.03
CA PRO A 53 5.94 10.49 -3.81
C PRO A 53 4.95 10.51 -2.65
N ALA A 54 5.06 11.51 -1.77
CA ALA A 54 4.17 11.75 -0.63
C ALA A 54 2.66 11.85 -0.99
N THR A 55 2.35 11.86 -2.28
CA THR A 55 1.03 11.96 -2.88
C THR A 55 0.64 10.70 -3.67
N SER A 56 0.61 9.53 -3.02
CA SER A 56 -0.06 8.31 -3.56
C SER A 56 -1.41 8.04 -2.89
N PRO A 57 -2.41 8.95 -3.00
CA PRO A 57 -3.69 8.79 -2.32
C PRO A 57 -4.47 7.56 -2.77
N VAL A 58 -5.17 6.94 -1.82
CA VAL A 58 -6.20 5.93 -2.07
C VAL A 58 -7.55 6.63 -2.21
N TYR A 59 -8.28 6.32 -3.28
CA TYR A 59 -9.58 6.94 -3.57
C TYR A 59 -10.71 5.93 -3.45
N ALA A 60 -11.83 6.35 -2.87
CA ALA A 60 -13.11 5.67 -3.04
C ALA A 60 -13.73 6.13 -4.38
N VAL A 61 -13.88 5.20 -5.33
CA VAL A 61 -14.46 5.49 -6.65
C VAL A 61 -15.83 4.81 -6.75
N HIS A 62 -16.83 5.56 -7.21
CA HIS A 62 -18.16 5.03 -7.49
C HIS A 62 -18.65 5.50 -8.87
N ALA A 63 -19.61 4.78 -9.46
CA ALA A 63 -20.20 5.18 -10.72
C ALA A 63 -20.87 6.56 -10.61
N HIS A 64 -20.72 7.37 -11.66
CA HIS A 64 -21.39 8.66 -11.74
C HIS A 64 -22.91 8.46 -11.86
N GLN A 65 -23.67 9.06 -10.95
CA GLN A 65 -25.13 8.99 -10.91
C GLN A 65 -25.68 10.36 -10.53
N ARG A 66 -26.82 10.77 -11.12
CA ARG A 66 -27.48 12.05 -10.81
C ARG A 66 -27.84 12.18 -9.32
N HIS A 67 -28.14 11.06 -8.66
CA HIS A 67 -28.36 10.98 -7.22
C HIS A 67 -27.55 9.82 -6.66
N VAL A 68 -26.59 10.10 -5.79
CA VAL A 68 -25.84 9.05 -5.07
C VAL A 68 -26.73 8.45 -4.00
N PRO A 69 -26.96 7.13 -3.98
CA PRO A 69 -27.79 6.49 -2.97
C PRO A 69 -27.27 6.76 -1.55
N PRO A 70 -28.13 7.05 -0.55
CA PRO A 70 -27.68 7.34 0.82
C PRO A 70 -26.75 6.28 1.42
N LYS A 71 -26.99 5.00 1.13
CA LYS A 71 -26.13 3.89 1.57
C LYS A 71 -24.68 3.99 1.07
N ILE A 72 -24.47 4.50 -0.14
CA ILE A 72 -23.13 4.69 -0.72
C ILE A 72 -22.45 5.86 -0.04
N ARG A 73 -23.18 6.96 0.18
CA ARG A 73 -22.65 8.13 0.89
C ARG A 73 -22.20 7.78 2.30
N VAL A 74 -23.06 7.12 3.09
CA VAL A 74 -22.74 6.71 4.46
C VAL A 74 -21.55 5.73 4.48
N PHE A 75 -21.45 4.84 3.50
CA PHE A 75 -20.29 3.95 3.39
C PHE A 75 -18.99 4.70 3.06
N ILE A 76 -19.02 5.69 2.18
CA ILE A 76 -17.86 6.53 1.87
C ILE A 76 -17.45 7.34 3.11
N GLU A 77 -18.41 7.92 3.83
CA GLU A 77 -18.16 8.63 5.09
C GLU A 77 -17.48 7.70 6.11
N PHE A 78 -18.00 6.48 6.28
CA PHE A 78 -17.39 5.46 7.14
C PHE A 78 -15.95 5.13 6.72
N LEU A 79 -15.66 4.98 5.43
CA LEU A 79 -14.29 4.73 4.95
C LEU A 79 -13.35 5.90 5.27
N ILE A 80 -13.80 7.14 5.11
CA ILE A 80 -13.00 8.33 5.42
C ILE A 80 -12.68 8.41 6.92
N GLU A 81 -13.64 8.08 7.79
CA GLU A 81 -13.46 8.05 9.23
C GLU A 81 -12.55 6.89 9.69
N THR A 82 -12.70 5.73 9.04
CA THR A 82 -11.95 4.50 9.40
C THR A 82 -10.50 4.56 8.93
N PHE A 83 -10.26 5.16 7.77
CA PHE A 83 -8.94 5.25 7.14
C PHE A 83 -8.48 6.72 7.13
N PRO A 84 -7.91 7.22 8.24
CA PRO A 84 -7.34 8.56 8.26
C PRO A 84 -6.23 8.67 7.21
N LYS A 85 -5.96 9.89 6.74
CA LYS A 85 -4.94 10.17 5.72
C LYS A 85 -3.69 9.34 6.00
N ALA A 86 -3.30 8.53 5.02
CA ALA A 86 -2.13 7.68 5.11
C ALA A 86 -0.95 8.52 5.62
N ARG A 87 -0.47 8.15 6.81
CA ARG A 87 0.74 8.71 7.40
C ARG A 87 1.89 7.98 6.72
N TYR A 88 2.34 8.51 5.60
CA TYR A 88 3.64 8.13 5.06
C TYR A 88 4.65 8.45 6.17
N LEU A 89 5.41 7.42 6.59
CA LEU A 89 6.45 7.55 7.62
C LEU A 89 7.42 8.67 7.30
#